data_AF-A8Q3I9-F1
#
_entry.id   AF-A8Q3I9-F1
#
_cell.length_a   1.000
_cell.length_b   1.000
_cell.length_c   1.000
_cell.angle_alpha   90.00
_cell.angle_beta   90.00
_cell.angle_gamma   90.00
#
_symmetry.space_group_name_H-M   'P 1'
#
loop_
_entity.id
_entity.type
_entity.pdbx_description
1 polymer ?
#
loop_
_entity_poly.entity_id
_entity_poly.type
_entity_poly.pdbx_seq_one_letter_code
_entity_poly.pdbx_strand_id
1 'polypeptide(L)'
;MRLGLFVGWLVWGLAGLVSAASLLAPKVLIVTMFEPERNAWLDNMPLSRNISVPGLSPLFPHVSCNHDGEVCLITTGEGEINAAASLSAVVYSLSFDLRKTYILMNGIAGISPDAGTLGSVGLARYAVQVGLQYGIDARQAPKNWTYSFWNYGTMKPGSYPRNFYGTEVFELNSSLRDRVFELVKNVKLKDTSAVKKYRSTYSQERAKAPPSVFKGDVTTSDLYFTGKI
;
A
#
# COMPACT_ATOMS: atom_id res chain seq x y z
N MET A 1 70.36 22.39 -11.77
CA MET A 1 69.61 23.48 -12.43
C MET A 1 69.39 23.13 -13.90
N ARG A 2 68.24 22.53 -14.21
CA ARG A 2 67.60 22.50 -15.54
C ARG A 2 66.12 22.16 -15.30
N LEU A 3 65.29 23.16 -15.58
CA LEU A 3 63.83 23.14 -15.53
C LEU A 3 63.32 22.29 -16.71
N GLY A 4 62.37 21.38 -16.47
CA GLY A 4 61.61 20.68 -17.51
C GLY A 4 60.12 20.85 -17.25
N LEU A 5 59.43 21.48 -18.19
CA LEU A 5 58.03 21.89 -18.14
C LEU A 5 57.06 20.71 -17.97
N PHE A 6 56.13 20.83 -17.02
CA PHE A 6 54.86 20.09 -17.03
C PHE A 6 53.85 20.85 -17.89
N VAL A 7 53.37 20.22 -18.95
CA VAL A 7 52.23 20.70 -19.75
C VAL A 7 50.95 20.31 -19.02
N GLY A 8 50.35 21.26 -18.31
CA GLY A 8 49.03 21.10 -17.70
C GLY A 8 47.95 21.15 -18.77
N TRP A 9 47.23 20.05 -18.97
CA TRP A 9 45.95 20.06 -19.67
C TRP A 9 44.91 20.62 -18.70
N LEU A 10 44.50 21.86 -18.93
CA LEU A 10 43.29 22.42 -18.34
C LEU A 10 42.09 21.63 -18.86
N VAL A 11 41.64 20.64 -18.09
CA VAL A 11 40.28 20.11 -18.23
C VAL A 11 39.35 21.22 -17.76
N TRP A 12 38.81 21.98 -18.71
CA TRP A 12 37.66 22.83 -18.44
C TRP A 12 36.53 21.91 -18.00
N GLY A 13 36.32 21.87 -16.68
CA GLY A 13 35.13 21.28 -16.09
C GLY A 13 33.93 22.00 -16.68
N LEU A 14 33.25 21.35 -17.61
CA LEU A 14 31.83 21.58 -17.84
C LEU A 14 31.14 21.15 -16.54
N ALA A 15 31.11 22.07 -15.57
CA ALA A 15 30.06 22.10 -14.58
C ALA A 15 28.79 22.34 -15.39
N GLY A 16 28.21 21.24 -15.89
CA GLY A 16 26.86 21.23 -16.39
C GLY A 16 26.03 21.86 -15.28
N LEU A 17 25.41 22.99 -15.59
CA LEU A 17 24.29 23.50 -14.83
C LEU A 17 23.30 22.34 -14.77
N VAL A 18 23.33 21.59 -13.67
CA VAL A 18 22.20 20.78 -13.25
C VAL A 18 21.12 21.83 -13.06
N SER A 19 20.30 22.01 -14.10
CA SER A 19 19.01 22.65 -13.94
C SER A 19 18.41 21.96 -12.74
N ALA A 20 18.23 22.70 -11.64
CA ALA A 20 17.52 22.22 -10.49
C ALA A 20 16.10 21.95 -11.00
N ALA A 21 15.88 20.75 -11.54
CA ALA A 21 14.56 20.29 -11.86
C ALA A 21 13.80 20.41 -10.56
N SER A 22 12.86 21.37 -10.53
CA SER A 22 12.07 21.65 -9.34
C SER A 22 11.49 20.32 -8.86
N LEU A 23 11.78 19.96 -7.61
CA LEU A 23 11.23 18.76 -6.97
C LEU A 23 9.73 18.68 -7.28
N LEU A 24 9.27 17.51 -7.70
CA LEU A 24 7.84 17.28 -7.86
C LEU A 24 7.19 17.30 -6.49
N ALA A 25 6.25 18.21 -6.26
CA ALA A 25 5.51 18.33 -5.01
C ALA A 25 4.05 17.90 -5.23
N PRO A 26 3.77 16.59 -5.34
CA PRO A 26 2.41 16.12 -5.54
C PRO A 26 1.54 16.50 -4.35
N LYS A 27 0.31 16.92 -4.63
CA LYS A 27 -0.73 17.09 -3.61
C LYS A 27 -1.20 15.72 -3.10
N VAL A 28 -1.25 14.74 -4.00
CA VAL A 28 -1.68 13.36 -3.68
C VAL A 28 -0.70 12.36 -4.30
N LEU A 29 -0.21 11.43 -3.47
CA LEU A 29 0.48 10.22 -3.91
C LEU A 29 -0.43 9.02 -3.65
N ILE A 30 -0.90 8.40 -4.72
CA ILE A 30 -1.70 7.18 -4.69
C ILE A 30 -0.75 5.98 -4.67
N VAL A 31 -0.99 5.05 -3.76
CA VAL A 31 -0.19 3.84 -3.62
C VAL A 31 -1.07 2.63 -3.92
N THR A 32 -0.68 1.83 -4.90
CA THR A 32 -1.28 0.53 -5.23
C THR A 32 -0.25 -0.60 -5.10
N MET A 33 -0.70 -1.85 -5.14
CA MET A 33 0.15 -3.01 -4.92
C MET A 33 0.41 -3.79 -6.22
N PHE A 34 -0.53 -3.85 -7.14
CA PHE A 34 -0.38 -4.64 -8.38
C PHE A 34 -1.18 -4.07 -9.58
N GLU A 35 -1.06 -4.68 -10.78
CA GLU A 35 -1.56 -4.07 -12.02
C GLU A 35 -3.07 -3.78 -12.06
N PRO A 36 -3.99 -4.70 -11.71
CA PRO A 36 -5.41 -4.40 -11.63
C PRO A 36 -5.77 -3.15 -10.81
N GLU A 37 -5.16 -2.95 -9.65
CA GLU A 37 -5.38 -1.75 -8.84
C GLU A 37 -4.81 -0.50 -9.51
N ARG A 38 -3.58 -0.60 -10.02
CA ARG A 38 -2.92 0.49 -10.78
C ARG A 38 -3.77 0.92 -11.98
N ASN A 39 -4.21 -0.04 -12.78
CA ASN A 39 -4.90 0.21 -14.03
C ASN A 39 -6.28 0.83 -13.80
N ALA A 40 -6.96 0.51 -12.70
CA ALA A 40 -8.20 1.19 -12.32
C ALA A 40 -8.02 2.72 -12.20
N TRP A 41 -6.84 3.19 -11.78
CA TRP A 41 -6.50 4.61 -11.78
C TRP A 41 -6.12 5.11 -13.17
N LEU A 42 -5.22 4.41 -13.87
CA LEU A 42 -4.73 4.83 -15.19
C LEU A 42 -5.84 4.90 -16.26
N ASP A 43 -6.85 4.02 -16.17
CA ASP A 43 -8.00 4.00 -17.07
C ASP A 43 -8.93 5.21 -16.86
N ASN A 44 -8.88 5.84 -15.68
CA ASN A 44 -9.78 6.95 -15.31
C ASN A 44 -9.06 8.29 -15.12
N MET A 45 -7.72 8.30 -15.07
CA MET A 45 -6.91 9.50 -14.88
C MET A 45 -5.62 9.42 -15.72
N PRO A 46 -5.33 10.44 -16.56
CA PRO A 46 -4.15 10.44 -17.41
C PRO A 46 -2.87 10.73 -16.61
N LEU A 47 -2.24 9.67 -16.09
CA LEU A 47 -0.96 9.72 -15.38
C LEU A 47 0.18 9.27 -16.30
N SER A 48 0.48 10.08 -17.32
CA SER A 48 1.41 9.71 -18.40
C SER A 48 2.87 10.10 -18.14
N ARG A 49 3.15 10.92 -17.12
CA ARG A 49 4.51 11.37 -16.81
C ARG A 49 5.19 10.36 -15.88
N ASN A 50 6.01 9.48 -16.46
CA ASN A 50 6.76 8.48 -15.70
C ASN A 50 8.07 9.04 -15.16
N ILE A 51 8.28 8.92 -13.86
CA ILE A 51 9.50 9.30 -13.15
C ILE A 51 10.17 8.02 -12.65
N SER A 52 11.36 7.72 -13.16
CA SER A 52 12.17 6.60 -12.68
C SER A 52 12.79 6.94 -11.33
N VAL A 53 12.61 6.06 -10.35
CA VAL A 53 13.20 6.21 -9.02
C VAL A 53 14.08 4.99 -8.72
N PRO A 54 15.39 5.17 -8.48
CA PRO A 54 16.25 4.08 -8.07
C PRO A 54 15.73 3.39 -6.79
N GLY A 55 15.76 2.06 -6.76
CA GLY A 55 15.28 1.27 -5.63
C GLY A 55 13.82 0.81 -5.74
N LEU A 56 13.07 1.27 -6.76
CA LEU A 56 11.78 0.67 -7.07
C LEU A 56 11.90 -0.72 -7.67
N SER A 57 10.83 -1.51 -7.51
CA SER A 57 10.72 -2.83 -8.12
C SER A 57 10.94 -2.76 -9.64
N PRO A 58 11.68 -3.70 -10.25
CA PRO A 58 11.84 -3.76 -11.70
C PRO A 58 10.52 -4.05 -12.44
N LEU A 59 9.53 -4.62 -11.76
CA LEU A 59 8.17 -4.79 -12.31
C LEU A 59 7.40 -3.47 -12.36
N PHE A 60 7.71 -2.55 -11.43
CA PHE A 60 7.04 -1.25 -11.29
C PHE A 60 8.07 -0.12 -11.11
N PRO A 61 8.94 0.14 -12.09
CA PRO A 61 10.13 0.98 -11.91
C PRO A 61 9.84 2.49 -11.97
N HIS A 62 8.57 2.90 -11.98
CA HIS A 62 8.16 4.27 -12.21
C HIS A 62 7.10 4.75 -11.23
N VAL A 63 7.19 6.03 -10.88
CA VAL A 63 6.07 6.81 -10.35
C VAL A 63 5.41 7.53 -11.52
N SER A 64 4.12 7.30 -11.73
CA SER A 64 3.35 7.88 -12.84
C SER A 64 2.55 9.07 -12.36
N CYS A 65 2.80 10.26 -12.89
CA CYS A 65 2.12 11.50 -12.50
C CYS A 65 1.28 12.09 -13.63
N ASN A 66 0.32 12.94 -13.29
CA ASN A 66 -0.37 13.79 -14.25
C ASN A 66 0.59 14.85 -14.81
N HIS A 67 0.14 15.59 -15.83
CA HIS A 67 0.95 16.61 -16.51
C HIS A 67 1.58 17.61 -15.53
N ASP A 68 0.78 18.12 -14.59
CA ASP A 68 1.18 19.13 -13.61
C ASP A 68 2.02 18.57 -12.45
N GLY A 69 2.09 17.24 -12.31
CA GLY A 69 2.77 16.58 -11.19
C GLY A 69 2.06 16.69 -9.85
N GLU A 70 0.78 17.10 -9.83
CA GLU A 70 -0.02 17.27 -8.61
C GLU A 70 -0.59 15.95 -8.08
N VAL A 71 -0.85 14.99 -8.97
CA VAL A 71 -1.30 13.64 -8.60
C VAL A 71 -0.32 12.65 -9.19
N CYS A 72 0.23 11.80 -8.33
CA CYS A 72 1.15 10.75 -8.70
C CYS A 72 0.64 9.40 -8.20
N LEU A 73 1.01 8.33 -8.89
CA LEU A 73 0.68 6.95 -8.61
C LEU A 73 1.97 6.13 -8.56
N ILE A 74 2.11 5.32 -7.52
CA ILE A 74 3.15 4.31 -7.41
C ILE A 74 2.51 2.94 -7.21
N THR A 75 3.07 1.92 -7.86
CA THR A 75 2.75 0.52 -7.61
C THR A 75 3.93 -0.14 -6.93
N THR A 76 3.70 -0.70 -5.75
CA THR A 76 4.78 -1.15 -4.86
C THR A 76 5.16 -2.61 -5.06
N GLY A 77 4.25 -3.43 -5.60
CA GLY A 77 4.29 -4.87 -5.44
C GLY A 77 3.53 -5.30 -4.18
N GLU A 78 3.02 -6.53 -4.18
CA GLU A 78 2.37 -7.11 -3.00
C GLU A 78 3.40 -7.40 -1.90
N GLY A 79 3.00 -7.24 -0.64
CA GLY A 79 3.82 -7.48 0.55
C GLY A 79 4.30 -6.19 1.23
N GLU A 80 4.28 -6.22 2.56
CA GLU A 80 4.74 -5.18 3.48
C GLU A 80 6.19 -4.79 3.19
N ILE A 81 7.06 -5.78 2.89
CA ILE A 81 8.45 -5.53 2.52
C ILE A 81 8.59 -4.71 1.23
N ASN A 82 7.78 -5.02 0.22
CA ASN A 82 7.79 -4.32 -1.06
C ASN A 82 7.22 -2.90 -0.92
N ALA A 83 6.14 -2.75 -0.15
CA ALA A 83 5.56 -1.46 0.19
C ALA A 83 6.57 -0.57 0.95
N ALA A 84 7.20 -1.08 2.00
CA ALA A 84 8.18 -0.35 2.81
C ALA A 84 9.41 0.07 2.00
N ALA A 85 9.98 -0.85 1.21
CA ALA A 85 11.15 -0.56 0.38
C ALA A 85 10.84 0.48 -0.71
N SER A 86 9.73 0.30 -1.42
CA SER A 86 9.33 1.19 -2.51
C SER A 86 8.98 2.60 -2.01
N LEU A 87 8.22 2.71 -0.92
CA LEU A 87 7.90 4.02 -0.35
C LEU A 87 9.14 4.70 0.23
N SER A 88 10.06 3.97 0.85
CA SER A 88 11.33 4.53 1.30
C SER A 88 12.14 5.10 0.13
N ALA A 89 12.23 4.37 -0.98
CA ALA A 89 12.92 4.84 -2.18
C ALA A 89 12.32 6.16 -2.72
N VAL A 90 10.99 6.30 -2.73
CA VAL A 90 10.34 7.55 -3.15
C VAL A 90 10.54 8.67 -2.13
N VAL A 91 10.35 8.40 -0.84
CA VAL A 91 10.49 9.39 0.24
C VAL A 91 11.89 10.00 0.28
N TYR A 92 12.93 9.19 0.04
CA TYR A 92 14.32 9.65 0.02
C TYR A 92 14.81 10.11 -1.36
N SER A 93 13.96 10.05 -2.39
CA SER A 93 14.33 10.47 -3.74
C SER A 93 14.46 11.99 -3.83
N LEU A 94 15.53 12.45 -4.48
CA LEU A 94 15.71 13.86 -4.86
C LEU A 94 14.81 14.30 -6.02
N SER A 95 13.84 13.49 -6.42
CA SER A 95 12.83 13.86 -7.43
C SER A 95 11.53 14.40 -6.82
N PHE A 96 11.27 14.16 -5.53
CA PHE A 96 9.98 14.47 -4.90
C PHE A 96 10.13 15.29 -3.62
N ASP A 97 9.21 16.23 -3.40
CA ASP A 97 8.97 16.90 -2.12
C ASP A 97 7.62 16.47 -1.57
N LEU A 98 7.63 15.51 -0.63
CA LEU A 98 6.41 14.94 -0.06
C LEU A 98 5.94 15.58 1.24
N ARG A 99 6.59 16.67 1.70
CA ARG A 99 6.32 17.27 3.02
C ARG A 99 4.89 17.80 3.19
N LYS A 100 4.22 18.08 2.07
CA LYS A 100 2.82 18.55 2.02
C LYS A 100 1.95 17.70 1.10
N THR A 101 2.18 16.38 1.10
CA THR A 101 1.47 15.43 0.24
C THR A 101 0.53 14.56 1.07
N TYR A 102 -0.69 14.34 0.57
CA TYR A 102 -1.56 13.28 1.07
C TYR A 102 -1.17 11.94 0.43
N ILE A 103 -0.88 10.94 1.25
CA ILE A 103 -0.63 9.58 0.77
C ILE A 103 -1.92 8.78 0.89
N LEU A 104 -2.43 8.30 -0.24
CA LEU A 104 -3.63 7.48 -0.32
C LEU A 104 -3.25 6.05 -0.69
N MET A 105 -3.32 5.14 0.28
CA MET A 105 -3.18 3.72 0.01
C MET A 105 -4.53 3.17 -0.50
N ASN A 106 -4.53 2.64 -1.71
CA ASN A 106 -5.71 2.09 -2.35
C ASN A 106 -5.42 0.68 -2.85
N GLY A 107 -6.16 -0.29 -2.30
CA GLY A 107 -6.08 -1.66 -2.75
C GLY A 107 -7.36 -2.43 -2.50
N ILE A 108 -7.38 -3.67 -2.96
CA ILE A 108 -8.43 -4.65 -2.68
C ILE A 108 -8.08 -5.46 -1.44
N ALA A 109 -9.09 -5.93 -0.72
CA ALA A 109 -8.90 -6.74 0.48
C ALA A 109 -10.01 -7.78 0.62
N GLY A 110 -9.71 -8.83 1.38
CA GLY A 110 -10.73 -9.71 1.93
C GLY A 110 -11.51 -9.00 3.04
N ILE A 111 -12.74 -9.47 3.30
CA ILE A 111 -13.55 -9.02 4.43
C ILE A 111 -14.20 -10.23 5.09
N SER A 112 -14.30 -10.21 6.42
CA SER A 112 -15.09 -11.22 7.12
C SER A 112 -16.55 -11.16 6.62
N PRO A 113 -17.17 -12.28 6.25
CA PRO A 113 -18.60 -12.33 5.89
C PRO A 113 -19.52 -11.85 7.02
N ASP A 114 -19.05 -11.90 8.26
CA ASP A 114 -19.76 -11.37 9.43
C ASP A 114 -19.63 -9.84 9.54
N ALA A 115 -18.78 -9.19 8.75
CA ALA A 115 -18.50 -7.75 8.81
C ALA A 115 -18.96 -6.97 7.58
N GLY A 116 -18.98 -7.58 6.38
CA GLY A 116 -19.45 -6.89 5.18
C GLY A 116 -19.57 -7.78 3.95
N THR A 117 -19.65 -7.14 2.78
CA THR A 117 -19.97 -7.79 1.51
C THR A 117 -19.01 -7.40 0.39
N LEU A 118 -18.87 -8.30 -0.59
CA LEU A 118 -18.07 -8.11 -1.79
C LEU A 118 -18.48 -6.83 -2.54
N GLY A 119 -17.47 -6.07 -2.99
CA GLY A 119 -17.65 -4.83 -3.73
C GLY A 119 -17.85 -3.59 -2.85
N SER A 120 -17.83 -3.74 -1.52
CA SER A 120 -17.84 -2.61 -0.57
C SER A 120 -16.50 -1.90 -0.52
N VAL A 121 -16.49 -0.66 -0.04
CA VAL A 121 -15.27 0.14 0.18
C VAL A 121 -15.16 0.46 1.67
N GLY A 122 -14.10 -0.03 2.30
CA GLY A 122 -13.77 0.27 3.69
C GLY A 122 -12.78 1.42 3.80
N LEU A 123 -13.07 2.40 4.64
CA LEU A 123 -12.15 3.49 4.98
C LEU A 123 -11.57 3.26 6.38
N ALA A 124 -10.30 2.82 6.40
CA ALA A 124 -9.61 2.39 7.61
C ALA A 124 -9.27 3.55 8.55
N ARG A 125 -9.45 3.36 9.86
CA ARG A 125 -8.85 4.21 10.89
C ARG A 125 -7.50 3.66 11.34
N TYR A 126 -7.40 2.35 11.57
CA TYR A 126 -6.16 1.68 11.90
C TYR A 126 -5.74 0.71 10.79
N ALA A 127 -4.44 0.63 10.55
CA ALA A 127 -3.80 -0.49 9.87
C ALA A 127 -3.13 -1.37 10.92
N VAL A 128 -3.53 -2.64 11.00
CA VAL A 128 -3.08 -3.61 12.00
C VAL A 128 -2.32 -4.73 11.31
N GLN A 129 -1.01 -4.82 11.55
CA GLN A 129 -0.17 -5.88 11.02
C GLN A 129 -0.33 -7.15 11.85
N VAL A 130 -0.80 -8.22 11.21
CA VAL A 130 -1.07 -9.52 11.84
C VAL A 130 -0.13 -10.62 11.36
N GLY A 131 0.82 -10.30 10.47
CA GLY A 131 1.78 -11.26 9.91
C GLY A 131 2.97 -11.61 10.82
N LEU A 132 3.26 -10.79 11.83
CA LEU A 132 4.38 -11.00 12.76
C LEU A 132 4.00 -12.01 13.86
N GLN A 133 4.17 -13.29 13.55
CA GLN A 133 3.75 -14.40 14.40
C GLN A 133 4.72 -15.58 14.32
N TYR A 134 4.70 -16.44 15.34
CA TYR A 134 5.27 -17.77 15.22
C TYR A 134 4.37 -18.64 14.33
N GLY A 135 4.99 -19.56 13.60
CA GLY A 135 4.30 -20.58 12.82
C GLY A 135 4.90 -21.95 13.07
N ILE A 136 4.05 -22.98 13.04
CA ILE A 136 4.44 -24.38 12.96
C ILE A 136 3.79 -25.00 11.74
N ASP A 137 4.40 -26.02 11.16
CA ASP A 137 3.74 -26.84 10.15
C ASP A 137 2.41 -27.36 10.71
N ALA A 138 1.31 -27.14 9.99
CA ALA A 138 -0.02 -27.56 10.43
C ALA A 138 -0.12 -29.08 10.70
N ARG A 139 0.72 -29.90 10.05
CA ARG A 139 0.80 -31.35 10.27
C ARG A 139 1.46 -31.73 11.58
N GLN A 140 2.25 -30.82 12.15
CA GLN A 140 2.95 -30.98 13.43
C GLN A 140 2.30 -30.19 14.57
N ALA A 141 1.33 -29.34 14.25
CA ALA A 141 0.56 -28.63 15.27
C ALA A 141 -0.15 -29.62 16.21
N PRO A 142 -0.28 -29.30 17.51
CA PRO A 142 -1.09 -30.09 18.43
C PRO A 142 -2.51 -30.30 17.90
N LYS A 143 -3.05 -31.52 18.02
CA LYS A 143 -4.36 -31.88 17.44
C LYS A 143 -5.54 -31.04 17.93
N ASN A 144 -5.38 -30.36 19.07
CA ASN A 144 -6.39 -29.47 19.65
C ASN A 144 -6.25 -28.01 19.21
N TRP A 145 -5.29 -27.67 18.35
CA TRP A 145 -5.16 -26.33 17.79
C TRP A 145 -6.04 -26.17 16.55
N THR A 146 -6.69 -25.03 16.44
CA THR A 146 -7.55 -24.66 15.29
C THR A 146 -6.75 -24.09 14.13
N TYR A 147 -5.58 -23.51 14.39
CA TYR A 147 -4.66 -22.97 13.39
C TYR A 147 -3.21 -23.04 13.90
N SER A 148 -2.25 -22.93 12.99
CA SER A 148 -0.84 -23.23 13.24
C SER A 148 0.06 -21.99 13.39
N PHE A 149 -0.55 -20.83 13.64
CA PHE A 149 0.13 -19.56 13.89
C PHE A 149 -0.23 -19.02 15.27
N TRP A 150 0.69 -18.34 15.96
CA TRP A 150 0.41 -17.73 17.25
C TRP A 150 1.29 -16.52 17.54
N ASN A 151 0.79 -15.65 18.42
CA ASN A 151 1.42 -14.37 18.70
C ASN A 151 2.76 -14.53 19.44
N TYR A 152 3.71 -13.63 19.14
CA TYR A 152 5.01 -13.63 19.80
C TYR A 152 4.93 -13.43 21.32
N GLY A 153 5.84 -14.10 22.02
CA GLY A 153 5.84 -14.15 23.50
C GLY A 153 4.72 -15.02 24.09
N THR A 154 4.07 -15.86 23.29
CA THR A 154 3.03 -16.80 23.72
C THR A 154 3.32 -18.23 23.25
N MET A 155 2.57 -19.20 23.75
CA MET A 155 2.80 -20.63 23.51
C MET A 155 1.65 -21.34 22.76
N LYS A 156 0.57 -20.62 22.42
CA LYS A 156 -0.59 -21.21 21.74
C LYS A 156 -1.42 -20.15 21.00
N PRO A 157 -2.17 -20.56 19.96
CA PRO A 157 -3.24 -19.79 19.32
C PRO A 157 -4.17 -19.05 20.29
N GLY A 158 -4.70 -17.90 19.87
CA GLY A 158 -5.69 -17.12 20.62
C GLY A 158 -5.18 -16.41 21.87
N SER A 159 -3.87 -16.42 22.14
CA SER A 159 -3.27 -15.71 23.28
C SER A 159 -2.88 -14.29 22.89
N TYR A 160 -3.15 -13.31 23.74
CA TYR A 160 -2.74 -11.91 23.52
C TYR A 160 -1.19 -11.79 23.45
N PRO A 161 -0.62 -11.05 22.47
CA PRO A 161 0.84 -10.89 22.32
C PRO A 161 1.51 -10.31 23.56
N ARG A 162 2.75 -10.74 23.82
CA ARG A 162 3.60 -10.19 24.89
C ARG A 162 4.85 -9.50 24.38
N ASN A 163 5.23 -9.77 23.14
CA ASN A 163 6.38 -9.14 22.49
C ASN A 163 5.88 -8.28 21.32
N PHE A 164 6.41 -7.08 21.19
CA PHE A 164 6.04 -6.09 20.17
C PHE A 164 7.31 -5.51 19.54
N TYR A 165 7.26 -5.26 18.24
CA TYR A 165 8.33 -4.68 17.43
C TYR A 165 8.07 -3.20 17.09
N GLY A 166 6.87 -2.67 17.39
CA GLY A 166 6.51 -1.27 17.22
C GLY A 166 5.88 -0.94 15.86
N THR A 167 5.60 -1.97 15.05
CA THR A 167 4.96 -1.84 13.73
C THR A 167 3.63 -2.57 13.64
N GLU A 168 3.08 -3.02 14.78
CA GLU A 168 1.85 -3.81 14.83
C GLU A 168 0.61 -2.98 14.49
N VAL A 169 0.58 -1.70 14.87
CA VAL A 169 -0.61 -0.85 14.72
C VAL A 169 -0.20 0.56 14.34
N PHE A 170 -0.78 1.05 13.24
CA PHE A 170 -0.67 2.44 12.81
C PHE A 170 -2.06 3.08 12.78
N GLU A 171 -2.24 4.18 13.53
CA GLU A 171 -3.42 5.03 13.34
C GLU A 171 -3.22 5.89 12.08
N LEU A 172 -4.19 5.82 11.17
CA LEU A 172 -4.24 6.64 9.97
C LEU A 172 -4.90 8.00 10.29
N ASN A 173 -4.84 8.93 9.35
CA ASN A 173 -5.43 10.26 9.51
C ASN A 173 -6.97 10.19 9.58
N SER A 174 -7.50 10.10 10.80
CA SER A 174 -8.93 9.93 11.06
C SER A 174 -9.77 11.11 10.58
N SER A 175 -9.26 12.35 10.69
CA SER A 175 -9.93 13.55 10.19
C SER A 175 -10.07 13.53 8.66
N LEU A 176 -9.01 13.16 7.93
CA LEU A 176 -9.06 12.99 6.49
C LEU A 176 -10.02 11.85 6.11
N ARG A 177 -9.93 10.71 6.80
CA ARG A 177 -10.82 9.56 6.62
C ARG A 177 -12.28 9.96 6.76
N ASP A 178 -12.65 10.67 7.83
CA ASP A 178 -14.02 11.11 8.07
C ASP A 178 -14.49 12.12 7.03
N ARG A 179 -13.61 13.04 6.59
CA ARG A 179 -13.93 13.98 5.50
C ARG A 179 -14.18 13.25 4.18
N VAL A 180 -13.34 12.28 3.82
CA VAL A 180 -13.52 11.47 2.61
C VAL A 180 -14.79 10.64 2.71
N PHE A 181 -15.06 10.02 3.87
CA PHE A 181 -16.28 9.25 4.09
C PHE A 181 -17.54 10.08 3.79
N GLU A 182 -17.62 11.31 4.29
CA GLU A 182 -18.77 12.18 4.04
C GLU A 182 -18.96 12.51 2.55
N LEU A 183 -17.87 12.58 1.77
CA LEU A 183 -17.92 12.81 0.32
C LEU A 183 -18.40 11.57 -0.44
N VAL A 184 -18.00 10.37 -0.01
CA VAL A 184 -18.19 9.14 -0.80
C VAL A 184 -19.26 8.19 -0.27
N LYS A 185 -19.81 8.40 0.93
CA LYS A 185 -20.74 7.46 1.59
C LYS A 185 -21.99 7.10 0.77
N ASN A 186 -22.41 7.99 -0.13
CA ASN A 186 -23.58 7.82 -0.98
C ASN A 186 -23.24 7.45 -2.43
N VAL A 187 -21.96 7.19 -2.75
CA VAL A 187 -21.56 6.76 -4.09
C VAL A 187 -22.18 5.40 -4.40
N LYS A 188 -22.82 5.30 -5.57
CA LYS A 188 -23.39 4.03 -6.03
C LYS A 188 -22.28 3.10 -6.49
N LEU A 189 -21.98 2.10 -5.68
CA LEU A 189 -20.99 1.07 -6.01
C LEU A 189 -21.54 0.09 -7.05
N LYS A 190 -20.64 -0.43 -7.90
CA LYS A 190 -20.99 -1.38 -8.97
C LYS A 190 -21.40 -2.72 -8.35
N ASP A 191 -22.65 -3.13 -8.59
CA ASP A 191 -23.23 -4.37 -8.06
C ASP A 191 -23.82 -5.22 -9.19
N THR A 192 -22.96 -6.00 -9.87
CA THR A 192 -23.35 -6.81 -11.03
C THR A 192 -24.12 -8.07 -10.63
N SER A 193 -24.84 -8.68 -11.57
CA SER A 193 -25.52 -9.97 -11.33
C SER A 193 -24.55 -11.08 -10.89
N ALA A 194 -23.32 -11.07 -11.41
CA ALA A 194 -22.27 -12.00 -11.00
C ALA A 194 -21.85 -11.82 -9.53
N VAL A 195 -21.66 -10.57 -9.08
CA VAL A 195 -21.35 -10.25 -7.67
C VAL A 195 -22.51 -10.65 -6.75
N LYS A 196 -23.76 -10.35 -7.16
CA LYS A 196 -24.98 -10.77 -6.44
C LYS A 196 -25.06 -12.29 -6.27
N LYS A 197 -24.80 -13.04 -7.35
CA LYS A 197 -24.81 -14.51 -7.34
C LYS A 197 -23.68 -15.08 -6.49
N TYR A 198 -22.50 -14.47 -6.49
CA TYR A 198 -21.40 -14.90 -5.63
C TYR A 198 -21.77 -14.71 -4.16
N ARG A 199 -22.24 -13.53 -3.78
CA ARG A 199 -22.54 -13.24 -2.38
C ARG A 199 -23.73 -14.01 -1.80
N SER A 200 -24.64 -14.52 -2.66
CA SER A 200 -25.73 -15.39 -2.21
C SER A 200 -25.27 -16.78 -1.75
N THR A 201 -23.99 -17.13 -1.95
CA THR A 201 -23.41 -18.39 -1.44
C THR A 201 -23.05 -18.33 0.05
N TYR A 202 -22.93 -17.13 0.62
CA TYR A 202 -22.68 -16.96 2.05
C TYR A 202 -23.96 -17.18 2.86
N SER A 203 -23.83 -17.67 4.09
CA SER A 203 -24.95 -17.78 5.03
C SER A 203 -25.22 -16.46 5.76
N GLN A 204 -24.21 -15.62 5.92
CA GLN A 204 -24.26 -14.35 6.65
C GLN A 204 -25.08 -13.29 5.93
N GLU A 205 -26.02 -12.67 6.64
CA GLU A 205 -26.85 -11.60 6.07
C GLU A 205 -26.05 -10.38 5.62
N ARG A 206 -25.01 -10.00 6.38
CA ARG A 206 -24.11 -8.89 5.98
C ARG A 206 -23.39 -9.18 4.67
N ALA A 207 -22.93 -10.41 4.46
CA ALA A 207 -22.31 -10.81 3.20
C ALA A 207 -23.28 -10.77 2.01
N LYS A 208 -24.57 -11.05 2.22
CA LYS A 208 -25.59 -11.02 1.15
C LYS A 208 -26.07 -9.60 0.78
N ALA A 209 -25.81 -8.61 1.63
CA ALA A 209 -26.27 -7.23 1.42
C ALA A 209 -25.66 -6.60 0.15
N PRO A 210 -26.28 -5.55 -0.42
CA PRO A 210 -25.64 -4.71 -1.43
C PRO A 210 -24.36 -4.03 -0.91
N PRO A 211 -23.37 -3.76 -1.79
CA PRO A 211 -22.14 -3.09 -1.38
C PRO A 211 -22.40 -1.66 -0.91
N SER A 212 -21.61 -1.22 0.06
CA SER A 212 -21.66 0.14 0.60
C SER A 212 -20.27 0.67 0.93
N VAL A 213 -20.18 1.97 1.17
CA VAL A 213 -18.98 2.58 1.75
C VAL A 213 -19.15 2.60 3.26
N PHE A 214 -18.15 2.13 4.00
CA PHE A 214 -18.20 2.06 5.45
C PHE A 214 -16.86 2.47 6.08
N LYS A 215 -16.90 2.73 7.39
CA LYS A 215 -15.73 3.02 8.21
C LYS A 215 -15.35 1.76 8.98
N GLY A 216 -14.07 1.41 8.99
CA GLY A 216 -13.57 0.23 9.68
C GLY A 216 -12.07 0.33 9.95
N ASP A 217 -11.43 -0.82 10.11
CA ASP A 217 -9.98 -0.97 10.23
C ASP A 217 -9.51 -2.01 9.20
N VAL A 218 -8.23 -2.01 8.88
CA VAL A 218 -7.63 -2.95 7.93
C VAL A 218 -6.58 -3.80 8.62
N THR A 219 -6.57 -5.10 8.32
CA THR A 219 -5.46 -5.98 8.70
C THR A 219 -4.51 -6.16 7.53
N THR A 220 -3.22 -6.17 7.80
CA THR A 220 -2.16 -6.37 6.79
C THR A 220 -1.23 -7.52 7.21
N SER A 221 -0.67 -8.21 6.21
CA SER A 221 0.13 -9.41 6.37
C SER A 221 0.86 -9.73 5.06
N ASP A 222 2.07 -10.27 5.16
CA ASP A 222 2.80 -10.88 4.02
C ASP A 222 2.30 -12.30 3.68
N LEU A 223 1.40 -12.86 4.50
CA LEU A 223 0.72 -14.12 4.22
C LEU A 223 -0.68 -13.85 3.65
N TYR A 224 -0.93 -14.34 2.43
CA TYR A 224 -2.28 -14.43 1.89
C TYR A 224 -3.03 -15.59 2.55
N PHE A 225 -4.21 -15.32 3.13
CA PHE A 225 -5.00 -16.32 3.83
C PHE A 225 -6.50 -16.20 3.53
N THR A 226 -7.21 -17.31 3.75
CA THR A 226 -8.67 -17.38 3.71
C THR A 226 -9.18 -18.42 4.70
N GLY A 227 -10.40 -18.25 5.19
CA GLY A 227 -11.03 -19.15 6.15
C GLY A 227 -11.35 -18.46 7.48
N LYS A 228 -11.80 -19.27 8.45
CA LYS A 228 -12.01 -18.83 9.83
C LYS A 228 -10.69 -18.97 10.58
N ILE A 229 -10.19 -17.85 11.11
CA ILE A 229 -8.95 -17.74 11.87
C ILE A 229 -9.31 -17.22 13.26
#